data_AF-A0A4S4GHQ6-F1
#
_entry.id   AF-A0A4S4GHQ6-F1
#
_cell.length_a   1.000
_cell.length_b   1.000
_cell.length_c   1.000
_cell.angle_alpha   90.00
_cell.angle_beta   90.00
_cell.angle_gamma   90.00
#
_symmetry.space_group_name_H-M   'P 1'
#
loop_
_entity.id
_entity.type
_entity.pdbx_description
1 polymer ?
#
loop_
_entity_poly.entity_id
_entity_poly.type
_entity_poly.pdbx_seq_one_letter_code
_entity_poly.pdbx_strand_id
1 'polypeptide(L)' 'MLQPIVITPKVISTIQSLPEEERVTIAGAIAKEMILGDSDVSLSPVQRIIYAMIQSYIRHDSHRFNKENL' A
#
# COMPACT_ATOMS: atom_id res chain seq x y z
N MET A 1 20.16 -3.16 -0.11
CA MET A 1 19.86 -1.86 0.56
C MET A 1 18.36 -1.72 0.65
N LEU A 2 17.84 -1.23 1.77
CA LEU A 2 16.42 -0.89 1.90
C LEU A 2 16.16 0.36 1.05
N GLN A 3 15.27 0.23 0.06
CA GLN A 3 14.82 1.35 -0.74
C GLN A 3 13.69 2.07 0.02
N PRO A 4 13.65 3.41 0.03
CA PRO A 4 12.55 4.17 0.58
C PRO A 4 11.19 3.67 0.06
N ILE A 5 10.23 3.52 0.98
CA ILE A 5 8.82 3.27 0.68
C ILE A 5 8.09 4.61 0.82
N VAL A 6 7.41 5.02 -0.25
CA VAL A 6 6.75 6.32 -0.32
C VAL A 6 5.23 6.16 -0.26
N ILE A 7 4.64 6.65 0.83
CA ILE A 7 3.19 6.76 0.99
C ILE A 7 2.79 8.20 0.67
N THR A 8 2.15 8.40 -0.48
CA THR A 8 1.74 9.74 -0.95
C THR A 8 0.36 10.14 -0.42
N PRO A 9 0.01 11.44 -0.43
CA PRO A 9 -1.35 11.88 -0.08
C PRO A 9 -2.46 11.19 -0.88
N LYS A 10 -2.18 10.82 -2.15
CA LYS A 10 -3.09 10.03 -2.97
C LYS A 10 -3.37 8.64 -2.37
N VAL A 11 -2.34 7.96 -1.87
CA VAL A 11 -2.49 6.66 -1.21
C VAL A 11 -3.33 6.81 0.06
N ILE A 12 -3.02 7.82 0.87
CA ILE A 12 -3.74 8.09 2.13
C ILE A 12 -5.22 8.38 1.85
N SER A 13 -5.52 9.27 0.91
CA SER A 13 -6.91 9.62 0.58
C SER A 13 -7.67 8.44 -0.02
N THR A 14 -7.02 7.62 -0.84
CA THR A 14 -7.61 6.39 -1.39
C THR A 14 -8.02 5.44 -0.26
N ILE A 15 -7.14 5.18 0.71
CA ILE A 15 -7.44 4.33 1.87
C ILE A 15 -8.57 4.93 2.72
N GLN A 16 -8.53 6.23 2.98
CA GLN A 16 -9.53 6.92 3.81
C GLN A 16 -10.94 6.91 3.20
N SER A 17 -11.03 6.91 1.86
CA SER A 17 -12.30 6.86 1.13
C SER A 17 -12.98 5.49 1.11
N LEU A 18 -12.28 4.43 1.55
CA LEU A 18 -12.86 3.09 1.63
C LEU A 18 -13.93 3.03 2.74
N PRO A 19 -14.92 2.12 2.63
CA PRO A 19 -15.78 1.80 3.75
C PRO A 19 -14.96 1.28 4.93
N GLU A 20 -15.51 1.38 6.14
CA GLU A 20 -14.74 1.20 7.37
C GLU A 20 -14.03 -0.16 7.46
N GLU A 21 -14.73 -1.23 7.08
CA GLU A 21 -14.20 -2.60 7.09
C GLU A 21 -12.99 -2.74 6.17
N GLU A 22 -13.11 -2.29 4.91
CA GLU A 22 -12.03 -2.33 3.94
C GLU A 22 -10.89 -1.38 4.33
N ARG A 23 -11.20 -0.20 4.85
CA ARG A 23 -10.19 0.77 5.27
C ARG A 23 -9.23 0.17 6.30
N VAL A 24 -9.77 -0.44 7.35
CA VAL A 24 -8.95 -1.07 8.41
C VAL A 24 -8.20 -2.28 7.87
N THR A 25 -8.89 -3.15 7.13
CA THR A 25 -8.30 -4.38 6.58
C THR A 25 -7.15 -4.09 5.62
N ILE A 26 -7.34 -3.14 4.70
CA ILE A 26 -6.36 -2.77 3.67
C ILE A 26 -5.18 -2.02 4.30
N ALA A 27 -5.43 -1.08 5.23
CA ALA A 27 -4.36 -0.40 5.95
C ALA A 27 -3.49 -1.38 6.74
N GLY A 28 -4.12 -2.35 7.42
CA GLY A 28 -3.43 -3.41 8.14
C GLY A 28 -2.60 -4.29 7.21
N ALA A 29 -3.15 -4.68 6.05
CA ALA A 29 -2.43 -5.48 5.06
C ALA A 29 -1.19 -4.75 4.50
N ILE A 30 -1.31 -3.45 4.20
CA ILE A 30 -0.19 -2.63 3.73
C ILE A 30 0.88 -2.50 4.81
N ALA A 31 0.49 -2.22 6.06
CA ALA A 31 1.44 -2.13 7.17
C ALA A 31 2.15 -3.47 7.41
N LYS A 32 1.42 -4.57 7.35
CA LYS A 32 1.96 -5.92 7.51
C LYS A 32 3.01 -6.25 6.44
N GLU A 33 2.72 -5.97 5.17
CA GLU A 33 3.69 -6.19 4.10
C GLU A 33 4.88 -5.23 4.20
N MET A 34 4.64 -3.93 4.34
CA MET A 34 5.68 -2.90 4.18
C MET A 34 6.57 -2.73 5.41
N ILE A 35 6.03 -2.97 6.61
CA ILE A 35 6.77 -2.82 7.87
C ILE A 35 7.32 -4.16 8.33
N LEU A 36 6.52 -5.23 8.27
CA LEU A 36 6.90 -6.54 8.80
C LEU A 36 7.48 -7.47 7.73
N GLY A 37 7.37 -7.13 6.45
CA GLY A 37 7.82 -7.99 5.34
C GLY A 37 6.94 -9.22 5.13
N ASP A 38 5.73 -9.23 5.71
CA ASP A 38 4.81 -10.37 5.65
C ASP A 38 3.68 -10.09 4.66
N SER A 39 3.71 -10.78 3.53
CA SER A 39 2.72 -10.68 2.45
C SER A 39 1.55 -11.65 2.60
N ASP A 40 1.51 -12.46 3.67
CA ASP A 40 0.40 -13.36 3.94
C ASP A 40 -0.78 -12.58 4.54
N VAL A 41 -1.65 -12.09 3.67
CA VAL A 41 -2.87 -11.37 4.03
C VAL A 41 -4.09 -12.11 3.51
N SER A 42 -4.94 -12.54 4.46
CA SER A 42 -6.23 -13.15 4.14
C SER A 42 -7.22 -12.07 3.74
N LEU A 43 -7.30 -11.80 2.44
CA LEU A 43 -8.17 -10.79 1.85
C LEU A 43 -9.29 -11.44 1.03
N SER A 44 -10.50 -10.85 1.08
CA SER A 44 -11.56 -11.19 0.14
C SER A 44 -11.14 -10.86 -1.31
N PRO A 45 -11.81 -11.41 -2.34
CA PRO A 45 -11.49 -11.09 -3.73
C PRO A 45 -11.51 -9.58 -4.03
N VAL A 46 -12.49 -8.86 -3.48
CA VAL A 46 -12.61 -7.40 -3.65
C VAL A 46 -11.47 -6.67 -2.93
N GLN A 47 -11.17 -7.06 -1.69
CA GLN A 47 -10.06 -6.49 -0.92
C GLN A 47 -8.72 -6.72 -1.61
N ARG A 48 -8.51 -7.87 -2.25
CA ARG A 48 -7.31 -8.16 -3.06
C ARG A 48 -7.12 -7.17 -4.20
N ILE A 49 -8.20 -6.81 -4.89
CA ILE A 49 -8.16 -5.83 -5.99
C ILE A 49 -7.79 -4.45 -5.44
N ILE A 50 -8.46 -4.02 -4.36
CA ILE A 50 -8.20 -2.72 -3.72
C ILE A 50 -6.74 -2.63 -3.24
N TYR A 51 -6.28 -3.68 -2.56
CA TYR A 51 -4.91 -3.81 -2.08
C TYR A 51 -3.90 -3.70 -3.23
N ALA A 52 -4.09 -4.48 -4.29
CA ALA A 52 -3.19 -4.47 -5.45
C ALA A 52 -3.13 -3.09 -6.12
N MET A 53 -4.26 -2.38 -6.22
CA MET A 53 -4.31 -1.02 -6.77
C MET A 53 -3.49 -0.04 -5.92
N ILE A 54 -3.67 -0.05 -4.60
CA ILE A 54 -2.93 0.83 -3.69
C ILE A 54 -1.45 0.48 -3.67
N GLN A 55 -1.12 -0.81 -3.66
CA GLN A 55 0.25 -1.29 -3.74
C GLN A 55 0.94 -0.82 -5.03
N SER A 56 0.22 -0.80 -6.15
CA SER A 56 0.73 -0.25 -7.42
C SER A 56 1.11 1.22 -7.31
N TYR A 57 0.29 2.05 -6.65
CA TYR A 57 0.61 3.45 -6.40
C TYR A 57 1.86 3.62 -5.54
N ILE A 58 1.97 2.86 -4.44
CA ILE A 58 3.13 2.93 -3.56
C ILE A 58 4.40 2.50 -4.30
N ARG A 59 4.36 1.40 -5.07
CA ARG A 59 5.51 0.92 -5.85
C ARG A 59 5.94 1.94 -6.91
N HIS A 60 4.98 2.50 -7.64
CA HIS A 60 5.26 3.51 -8.66
C HIS A 60 5.93 4.75 -8.05
N ASP A 61 5.34 5.30 -6.98
CA ASP A 61 5.82 6.54 -6.36
C ASP A 61 7.16 6.31 -5.64
N SER A 62 7.37 5.15 -5.03
CA SER A 62 8.66 4.76 -4.45
C SER A 62 9.73 4.62 -5.53
N HIS A 63 9.42 3.95 -6.65
CA HIS A 63 10.37 3.81 -7.76
C HIS A 63 10.77 5.16 -8.35
N ARG A 64 9.80 6.05 -8.54
CA ARG A 64 10.05 7.41 -9.01
C ARG A 64 10.93 8.19 -8.03
N PHE A 65 10.61 8.17 -6.74
CA PHE A 65 11.41 8.83 -5.70
C PHE A 65 12.85 8.31 -5.70
N ASN A 66 13.05 6.99 -5.78
CA ASN A 66 14.38 6.41 -5.78
C ASN A 66 15.16 6.79 -7.04
N LYS A 67 14.53 6.82 -8.22
CA LYS A 67 15.19 7.26 -9.45
C LYS A 67 15.62 8.73 -9.41
N GLU A 68 14.84 9.59 -8.77
CA GLU A 68 15.13 11.03 -8.67
C GLU A 68 16.19 11.36 -7.60
N ASN A 69 16.48 10.45 -6.68
CA ASN A 69 17.40 10.66 -5.53
C ASN A 69 18.62 9.70 -5.54
N LEU A 70 18.88 9.04 -6.67
CA LEU A 70 20.05 8.18 -6.91
C LEU A 70 21.13 8.90 -7.72
#